data_AF-A0A4V2GJ18-F1
#
_entry.id   AF-A0A4V2GJ18-F1
#
_cell.length_a   1.000
_cell.length_b   1.000
_cell.length_c   1.000
_cell.angle_alpha   90.00
_cell.angle_beta   90.00
_cell.angle_gamma   90.00
#
_symmetry.space_group_name_H-M   'P 1'
#
loop_
_entity.id
_entity.type
_entity.pdbx_description
1 polymer ?
#
loop_
_entity_poly.entity_id
_entity_poly.type
_entity_poly.pdbx_seq_one_letter_code
_entity_poly.pdbx_strand_id
1 'polypeptide(L)'
;MNRQLLLLPLLTITLAIMAPTALAQSEGMQRAPSSVADGERALSLYHQGRRNIEAGELASASRQFREALSLDPGLMVARRAYARILMSAGRPDRAQGVLTRGLEVKPGDFVTARMLARIARDNNDAAVAIRALESIRPPVDSKDTYLRSHLADLYRRTGQHAKAAEIYAELHKADPSDPAWVLGRATSLDHHGSRQEARELWSSLLERDDIDPQIRNYGEDRVTALRDTQIPYGG
;
A
#
# COMPACT_ATOMS: atom_id res chain seq x y z
N MET A 1 29.66 -85.22 2.99
CA MET A 1 29.84 -85.82 4.33
C MET A 1 29.80 -84.68 5.35
N ASN A 2 29.06 -84.87 6.44
CA ASN A 2 28.93 -84.05 7.66
C ASN A 2 28.04 -82.79 7.71
N ARG A 3 26.85 -83.06 8.29
CA ARG A 3 25.98 -82.25 9.17
C ARG A 3 26.73 -81.23 10.08
N GLN A 4 26.08 -80.10 10.40
CA GLN A 4 25.39 -79.89 11.70
C GLN A 4 24.64 -78.55 11.77
N LEU A 5 23.47 -78.59 12.41
CA LEU A 5 22.68 -77.45 12.92
C LEU A 5 23.49 -76.63 13.94
N LEU A 6 23.14 -75.34 14.15
CA LEU A 6 22.63 -74.80 15.44
C LEU A 6 22.56 -73.25 15.45
N LEU A 7 21.37 -72.78 15.86
CA LEU A 7 21.06 -71.63 16.73
C LEU A 7 21.40 -70.18 16.34
N LEU A 8 20.33 -69.43 16.07
CA LEU A 8 20.21 -67.96 16.09
C LEU A 8 20.40 -67.36 17.51
N PRO A 9 20.93 -66.13 17.60
CA PRO A 9 20.47 -65.16 18.59
C PRO A 9 19.80 -63.95 17.92
N LEU A 10 18.67 -63.52 18.50
CA LEU A 10 17.95 -62.29 18.16
C LEU A 10 18.86 -61.06 18.33
N LEU A 11 19.06 -60.29 17.27
CA LEU A 11 19.68 -58.97 17.32
C LEU A 11 18.57 -57.91 17.44
N THR A 12 18.49 -57.23 18.59
CA THR A 12 17.62 -56.08 18.78
C THR A 12 18.16 -54.88 18.00
N ILE A 13 17.41 -54.41 17.00
CA ILE A 13 17.74 -53.22 16.22
C ILE A 13 17.24 -51.99 16.99
N THR A 14 18.15 -51.20 17.56
CA THR A 14 17.85 -49.86 18.05
C THR A 14 17.87 -48.87 16.88
N LEU A 15 16.69 -48.44 16.44
CA LEU A 15 16.52 -47.44 15.40
C LEU A 15 16.75 -46.03 16.00
N ALA A 16 17.92 -45.46 15.77
CA ALA A 16 18.21 -44.06 16.09
C ALA A 16 17.57 -43.15 15.01
N ILE A 17 16.46 -42.51 15.34
CA ILE A 17 15.82 -41.50 14.49
C ILE A 17 16.58 -40.19 14.68
N MET A 18 17.51 -39.87 13.77
CA MET A 18 18.03 -38.51 13.63
C MET A 18 16.97 -37.63 12.96
N ALA A 19 16.45 -36.66 13.71
CA ALA A 19 15.61 -35.60 13.14
C ALA A 19 16.47 -34.64 12.30
N PRO A 20 16.01 -34.18 11.12
CA PRO A 20 16.74 -33.19 10.34
C PRO A 20 16.61 -31.81 11.00
N THR A 21 17.73 -31.22 11.38
CA THR A 21 17.84 -29.81 11.78
C THR A 21 17.56 -28.90 10.58
N ALA A 22 16.32 -28.44 10.46
CA ALA A 22 15.96 -27.35 9.57
C ALA A 22 16.34 -26.02 10.21
N LEU A 23 17.49 -25.45 9.82
CA LEU A 23 17.81 -24.05 10.05
C LEU A 23 16.97 -23.18 9.11
N ALA A 24 15.76 -22.85 9.56
CA ALA A 24 15.01 -21.70 9.08
C ALA A 24 14.91 -20.71 10.24
N GLN A 25 15.90 -19.82 10.35
CA GLN A 25 15.75 -18.60 11.15
C GLN A 25 14.72 -17.71 10.44
N SER A 26 13.44 -17.97 10.70
CA SER A 26 12.45 -16.92 10.58
C SER A 26 12.68 -15.98 11.76
N GLU A 27 13.30 -14.82 11.53
CA GLU A 27 13.21 -13.69 12.45
C GLU A 27 11.73 -13.27 12.52
N GLY A 28 10.98 -14.00 13.33
CA GLY A 28 9.60 -13.71 13.66
C GLY A 28 9.58 -12.44 14.48
N MET A 29 9.37 -11.31 13.82
CA MET A 29 8.92 -10.09 14.48
C MET A 29 7.59 -10.43 15.17
N GLN A 30 7.65 -10.67 16.48
CA GLN A 30 6.51 -11.07 17.29
C GLN A 30 5.39 -10.03 17.19
N ARG A 31 4.15 -10.52 17.02
CA ARG A 31 2.97 -9.70 16.62
C ARG A 31 2.33 -8.92 17.78
N ALA A 32 2.86 -9.02 18.99
CA ALA A 32 2.42 -8.34 20.21
C ALA A 32 3.64 -8.16 21.15
N PRO A 33 3.62 -7.20 22.09
CA PRO A 33 4.68 -7.08 23.08
C PRO A 33 4.83 -8.39 23.86
N SER A 34 6.07 -8.80 24.15
CA SER A 34 6.36 -10.05 24.85
C SER A 34 5.77 -10.12 26.26
N SER A 35 5.43 -8.97 26.85
CA SER A 35 4.71 -8.84 28.12
C SER A 35 4.06 -7.44 28.25
N VAL A 36 3.15 -7.26 29.22
CA VAL A 36 2.60 -5.93 29.58
C VAL A 36 3.73 -4.96 29.95
N ALA A 37 4.74 -5.45 30.69
CA ALA A 37 5.90 -4.65 31.06
C ALA A 37 6.71 -4.18 29.84
N ASP A 38 6.84 -5.01 28.80
CA ASP A 38 7.52 -4.64 27.56
C ASP A 38 6.74 -3.56 26.79
N GLY A 39 5.41 -3.63 26.78
CA GLY A 39 4.55 -2.60 26.19
C GLY A 39 4.68 -1.25 26.91
N GLU A 40 4.66 -1.25 28.24
CA GLU A 40 4.88 -0.04 29.06
C GLU A 40 6.28 0.54 28.85
N ARG A 41 7.29 -0.33 28.80
CA ARG A 41 8.68 0.07 28.52
C ARG A 41 8.83 0.67 27.12
N ALA A 42 8.20 0.07 26.11
CA ALA A 42 8.18 0.58 24.74
C ALA A 42 7.55 1.98 24.69
N LEU A 43 6.44 2.20 25.39
CA LEU A 43 5.78 3.50 25.46
C LEU A 43 6.66 4.55 26.18
N SER A 44 7.33 4.16 27.26
CA SER A 44 8.29 5.03 27.96
C SER A 44 9.44 5.46 27.05
N LEU A 45 10.02 4.51 26.29
CA LEU A 45 11.07 4.79 25.31
C LEU A 45 10.55 5.72 24.19
N TYR A 46 9.32 5.54 23.73
CA TYR A 46 8.70 6.47 22.78
C TYR A 46 8.60 7.90 23.35
N HIS A 47 8.16 8.08 24.59
CA HIS A 47 8.09 9.40 25.22
C HIS A 47 9.47 10.04 25.42
N GLN A 48 10.49 9.23 25.76
CA GLN A 48 11.87 9.70 25.81
C GLN A 48 12.36 10.14 24.42
N GLY A 49 12.06 9.35 23.38
CA GLY A 49 12.35 9.67 21.99
C GLY A 49 11.76 11.00 21.55
N ARG A 50 10.53 11.29 21.98
CA ARG A 50 9.89 12.59 21.73
C ARG A 50 10.61 13.75 22.40
N ARG A 51 10.99 13.62 23.67
CA ARG A 51 11.77 14.67 24.36
C ARG A 51 13.12 14.92 23.68
N ASN A 52 13.75 13.86 23.18
CA ASN A 52 15.00 13.99 22.43
C ASN A 52 14.81 14.69 21.08
N ILE A 53 13.66 14.51 20.40
CA ILE A 53 13.32 15.36 19.22
C ILE A 53 13.22 16.82 19.64
N GLU A 54 12.51 17.12 20.73
CA GLU A 54 12.31 18.49 21.23
C GLU A 54 13.66 19.14 21.62
N ALA A 55 14.61 18.35 22.10
CA ALA A 55 15.98 18.77 22.40
C ALA A 55 16.93 18.82 21.18
N GLY A 56 16.46 18.47 19.97
CA GLY A 56 17.30 18.41 18.76
C GLY A 56 18.21 17.18 18.66
N GLU A 57 18.12 16.24 19.59
CA GLU A 57 18.93 15.02 19.67
C GLU A 57 18.37 13.88 18.80
N LEU A 58 18.31 14.10 17.48
CA LEU A 58 17.69 13.14 16.54
C LEU A 58 18.32 11.74 16.56
N ALA A 59 19.60 11.63 16.86
CA ALA A 59 20.30 10.34 16.99
C ALA A 59 19.83 9.55 18.22
N SER A 60 19.70 10.22 19.37
CA SER A 60 19.18 9.61 20.60
C SER A 60 17.71 9.23 20.45
N ALA A 61 16.90 10.09 19.83
CA ALA A 61 15.50 9.79 19.52
C ALA A 61 15.36 8.55 18.61
N SER A 62 16.19 8.47 17.56
CA SER A 62 16.21 7.31 16.65
C SER A 62 16.59 6.01 17.35
N ARG A 63 17.50 6.05 18.33
CA ARG A 63 17.85 4.88 19.16
C ARG A 63 16.66 4.44 20.00
N GLN A 64 16.02 5.38 20.71
CA GLN A 64 14.87 5.08 21.57
C GLN A 64 13.67 4.55 20.80
N PHE A 65 13.36 5.09 19.62
CA PHE A 65 12.27 4.53 18.82
C PHE A 65 12.58 3.13 18.30
N ARG A 66 13.83 2.83 17.92
CA ARG A 66 14.20 1.47 17.52
C ARG A 66 14.08 0.48 18.68
N GLU A 67 14.52 0.87 19.87
CA GLU A 67 14.39 0.05 21.08
C GLU A 67 12.92 -0.15 21.47
N ALA A 68 12.09 0.91 21.37
CA ALA A 68 10.65 0.79 21.56
C ALA A 68 10.04 -0.22 20.58
N LEU A 69 10.45 -0.20 19.32
CA LEU A 69 9.95 -1.11 18.29
C LEU A 69 10.48 -2.54 18.41
N SER A 70 11.60 -2.77 19.10
CA SER A 70 12.05 -4.13 19.44
C SER A 70 11.25 -4.75 20.58
N LEU A 71 10.71 -3.92 21.49
CA LEU A 71 9.86 -4.37 22.60
C LEU A 71 8.39 -4.51 22.18
N ASP A 72 7.90 -3.57 21.37
CA ASP A 72 6.57 -3.58 20.79
C ASP A 72 6.61 -3.22 19.29
N PRO A 73 6.67 -4.24 18.40
CA PRO A 73 6.62 -4.03 16.96
C PRO A 73 5.31 -3.38 16.48
N GLY A 74 4.24 -3.48 17.27
CA GLY A 74 2.91 -2.93 17.02
C GLY A 74 2.76 -1.45 17.39
N LEU A 75 3.78 -0.83 18.00
CA LEU A 75 3.74 0.56 18.43
C LEU A 75 3.85 1.56 17.26
N MET A 76 2.75 1.73 16.53
CA MET A 76 2.70 2.54 15.31
C MET A 76 3.10 4.01 15.52
N VAL A 77 2.89 4.57 16.72
CA VAL A 77 3.32 5.94 17.04
C VAL A 77 4.84 6.09 17.02
N ALA A 78 5.59 5.13 17.59
CA ALA A 78 7.05 5.11 17.56
C ALA A 78 7.57 4.86 16.15
N ARG A 79 6.90 3.95 15.41
CA ARG A 79 7.24 3.64 14.02
C ARG A 79 7.13 4.85 13.10
N ARG A 80 6.02 5.60 13.19
CA ARG A 80 5.82 6.84 12.45
C ARG A 80 6.83 7.91 12.85
N ALA A 81 7.12 8.05 14.14
CA ALA A 81 8.14 9.01 14.61
C ALA A 81 9.53 8.69 14.05
N TYR A 82 9.93 7.42 14.06
CA TYR A 82 11.19 6.97 13.48
C TYR A 82 11.24 7.20 11.95
N ALA A 83 10.15 6.89 11.24
CA ALA A 83 10.05 7.17 9.81
C ALA A 83 10.20 8.66 9.50
N ARG A 84 9.66 9.57 10.33
CA ARG A 84 9.87 11.02 10.15
C ARG A 84 11.33 11.43 10.30
N ILE A 85 12.05 10.88 11.28
CA ILE A 85 13.48 11.15 11.43
C ILE A 85 14.27 10.63 10.21
N LEU A 86 13.91 9.46 9.69
CA LEU A 86 14.53 8.92 8.47
C LEU A 86 14.28 9.83 7.26
N MET A 87 13.08 10.40 7.13
CA MET A 87 12.79 11.39 6.08
C MET A 87 13.63 12.65 6.25
N SER A 88 13.73 13.22 7.46
CA SER A 88 14.55 14.42 7.70
C SER A 88 16.04 14.17 7.53
N ALA A 89 16.49 12.93 7.68
CA ALA A 89 17.86 12.51 7.42
C ALA A 89 18.16 12.21 5.94
N GLY A 90 17.21 12.47 5.02
CA GLY A 90 17.39 12.18 3.59
C GLY A 90 17.40 10.69 3.25
N ARG A 91 16.68 9.87 4.04
CA ARG A 91 16.67 8.41 3.90
C ARG A 91 15.27 7.84 3.67
N PRO A 92 14.57 8.27 2.61
CA PRO A 92 13.17 7.95 2.42
C PRO A 92 12.91 6.45 2.16
N ASP A 93 13.83 5.74 1.51
CA ASP A 93 13.69 4.29 1.29
C ASP A 93 13.64 3.48 2.60
N ARG A 94 14.44 3.87 3.59
CA ARG A 94 14.35 3.21 4.91
C ARG A 94 13.10 3.65 5.66
N ALA A 95 12.62 4.88 5.48
CA ALA A 95 11.36 5.32 6.06
C ALA A 95 10.20 4.48 5.51
N GLN A 96 10.16 4.29 4.18
CA GLN A 96 9.22 3.41 3.50
C GLN A 96 9.27 1.99 4.09
N GLY A 97 10.45 1.36 4.13
CA GLY A 97 10.61 0.00 4.66
C GLY A 97 10.27 -0.15 6.15
N VAL A 98 10.42 0.91 6.96
CA VAL A 98 9.96 0.91 8.36
C VAL A 98 8.44 0.89 8.44
N LEU A 99 7.75 1.68 7.61
CA LEU A 99 6.28 1.76 7.61
C LEU A 99 5.62 0.54 6.95
N THR A 100 6.20 -0.01 5.87
CA THR A 100 5.73 -1.27 5.25
C THR A 100 5.68 -2.40 6.27
N ARG A 101 6.77 -2.62 7.03
CA ARG A 101 6.79 -3.57 8.15
C ARG A 101 5.78 -3.25 9.25
N GLY A 102 5.42 -1.99 9.41
CA GLY A 102 4.37 -1.59 10.35
C GLY A 102 3.00 -2.10 9.95
N LEU A 103 2.67 -1.98 8.67
CA LEU A 103 1.39 -2.45 8.13
C LEU A 103 1.32 -3.97 8.00
N GLU A 104 2.46 -4.67 7.93
CA GLU A 104 2.51 -6.13 8.07
C GLU A 104 2.10 -6.58 9.49
N VAL A 105 2.49 -5.81 10.52
CA VAL A 105 2.14 -6.09 11.92
C VAL A 105 0.72 -5.65 12.25
N LYS A 106 0.33 -4.45 11.83
CA LYS A 106 -1.01 -3.88 12.05
C LYS A 106 -1.63 -3.44 10.72
N PRO A 107 -2.21 -4.39 9.95
CA PRO A 107 -2.94 -4.06 8.74
C PRO A 107 -4.06 -3.05 9.03
N GLY A 108 -4.28 -2.10 8.14
CA GLY A 108 -5.36 -1.13 8.25
C GLY A 108 -5.12 0.04 9.22
N ASP A 109 -3.91 0.22 9.78
CA ASP A 109 -3.59 1.44 10.53
C ASP A 109 -3.59 2.66 9.58
N PHE A 110 -4.72 3.38 9.59
CA PHE A 110 -5.02 4.46 8.64
C PHE A 110 -3.91 5.51 8.53
N VAL A 111 -3.42 5.99 9.68
CA VAL A 111 -2.40 7.05 9.72
C VAL A 111 -1.07 6.56 9.15
N THR A 112 -0.70 5.31 9.41
CA THR A 112 0.54 4.71 8.88
C THR A 112 0.43 4.46 7.38
N ALA A 113 -0.69 3.94 6.90
CA ALA A 113 -0.87 3.67 5.47
C ALA A 113 -0.92 4.96 4.64
N ARG A 114 -1.61 5.99 5.13
CA ARG A 114 -1.58 7.34 4.52
C ARG A 114 -0.15 7.90 4.46
N MET A 115 0.62 7.75 5.54
CA MET A 115 2.01 8.22 5.57
C MET A 115 2.90 7.43 4.60
N LEU A 116 2.75 6.11 4.56
CA LEU A 116 3.46 5.23 3.64
C LEU A 116 3.14 5.57 2.19
N ALA A 117 1.86 5.76 1.85
CA ALA A 117 1.44 6.09 0.50
C ALA A 117 2.10 7.37 -0.01
N ARG A 118 2.14 8.41 0.82
CA ARG A 118 2.82 9.67 0.50
C ARG A 118 4.31 9.46 0.26
N ILE A 119 5.01 8.78 1.17
CA ILE A 119 6.45 8.54 1.05
C ILE A 119 6.76 7.69 -0.18
N ALA A 120 6.00 6.63 -0.42
CA ALA A 120 6.18 5.75 -1.57
C ALA A 120 5.95 6.47 -2.90
N ARG A 121 4.94 7.35 -2.98
CA ARG A 121 4.75 8.23 -4.14
C ARG A 121 5.94 9.16 -4.35
N ASP A 122 6.42 9.81 -3.28
CA ASP A 122 7.57 10.71 -3.36
C ASP A 122 8.87 9.95 -3.76
N ASN A 123 8.93 8.65 -3.46
CA ASN A 123 9.96 7.70 -3.90
C ASN A 123 9.74 7.11 -5.30
N ASN A 124 8.68 7.51 -6.02
CA ASN A 124 8.27 6.95 -7.30
C ASN A 124 7.95 5.43 -7.26
N ASP A 125 7.60 4.89 -6.09
CA ASP A 125 7.15 3.52 -5.88
C ASP A 125 5.61 3.47 -5.83
N ALA A 126 5.00 3.58 -7.01
CA ALA A 126 3.55 3.57 -7.15
C ALA A 126 2.93 2.26 -6.62
N ALA A 127 3.64 1.13 -6.71
CA ALA A 127 3.14 -0.16 -6.27
C ALA A 127 2.97 -0.21 -4.75
N VAL A 128 3.94 0.29 -3.97
CA VAL A 128 3.80 0.40 -2.52
C VAL A 128 2.73 1.43 -2.15
N ALA A 129 2.67 2.56 -2.87
CA ALA A 129 1.67 3.59 -2.60
C ALA A 129 0.23 3.06 -2.78
N ILE A 130 -0.02 2.34 -3.87
CA ILE A 130 -1.31 1.69 -4.15
C ILE A 130 -1.67 0.70 -3.05
N ARG A 131 -0.77 -0.25 -2.73
CA ARG A 131 -1.04 -1.25 -1.68
C ARG A 131 -1.35 -0.62 -0.32
N ALA A 132 -0.65 0.46 0.03
CA ALA A 132 -0.89 1.18 1.27
C ALA A 132 -2.30 1.80 1.31
N LEU A 133 -2.74 2.45 0.22
CA LEU A 133 -4.08 3.04 0.12
C LEU A 133 -5.19 1.99 0.02
N GLU A 134 -4.97 0.89 -0.70
CA GLU A 134 -5.90 -0.25 -0.76
C GLU A 134 -6.10 -0.87 0.63
N SER A 135 -5.05 -0.93 1.46
CA SER A 135 -5.12 -1.56 2.80
C SER A 135 -6.06 -0.85 3.78
N ILE A 136 -6.36 0.43 3.54
CA ILE A 136 -7.22 1.24 4.41
C ILE A 136 -8.63 1.43 3.85
N ARG A 137 -8.88 1.00 2.60
CA ARG A 137 -10.15 1.13 1.87
C ARG A 137 -10.92 2.38 2.31
N PRO A 138 -10.49 3.60 1.92
CA PRO A 138 -11.10 4.83 2.43
C PRO A 138 -12.63 4.72 2.30
N PRO A 139 -13.46 5.03 3.32
CA PRO A 139 -14.93 4.82 3.25
C PRO A 139 -15.59 5.72 2.20
N VAL A 140 -16.59 5.25 1.43
CA VAL A 140 -17.27 6.03 0.34
C VAL A 140 -17.75 7.40 0.81
N ASP A 141 -18.28 7.44 2.02
CA ASP A 141 -18.84 8.65 2.63
C ASP A 141 -17.80 9.53 3.35
N SER A 142 -16.52 9.17 3.25
CA SER A 142 -15.41 10.00 3.73
C SER A 142 -15.37 11.31 2.94
N LYS A 143 -15.53 12.44 3.63
CA LYS A 143 -15.28 13.78 3.07
C LYS A 143 -13.84 13.96 2.57
N ASP A 144 -12.90 13.09 2.97
CA ASP A 144 -11.53 13.06 2.47
C ASP A 144 -11.50 12.38 1.09
N THR A 145 -11.98 13.10 0.07
CA THR A 145 -11.90 12.70 -1.35
C THR A 145 -10.46 12.65 -1.87
N TYR A 146 -9.55 13.37 -1.19
CA TYR A 146 -8.13 13.45 -1.55
C TYR A 146 -7.47 12.07 -1.59
N LEU A 147 -7.67 11.21 -0.59
CA LEU A 147 -7.02 9.88 -0.60
C LEU A 147 -7.53 8.98 -1.73
N ARG A 148 -8.83 9.05 -2.04
CA ARG A 148 -9.42 8.32 -3.17
C ARG A 148 -8.91 8.82 -4.51
N SER A 149 -8.93 10.14 -4.71
CA SER A 149 -8.48 10.74 -5.98
C SER A 149 -7.00 10.44 -6.23
N HIS A 150 -6.20 10.39 -5.15
CA HIS A 150 -4.80 9.94 -5.22
C HIS A 150 -4.69 8.47 -5.64
N LEU A 151 -5.50 7.58 -5.09
CA LEU A 151 -5.52 6.17 -5.51
C LEU A 151 -5.96 6.02 -6.97
N ALA A 152 -6.99 6.76 -7.40
CA ALA A 152 -7.45 6.76 -8.79
C ALA A 152 -6.36 7.26 -9.76
N ASP A 153 -5.66 8.34 -9.41
CA ASP A 153 -4.56 8.87 -10.22
C ASP A 153 -3.39 7.88 -10.31
N LEU A 154 -3.04 7.22 -9.20
CA LEU A 154 -2.02 6.16 -9.20
C LEU A 154 -2.42 4.98 -10.09
N TYR A 155 -3.67 4.54 -10.04
CA TYR A 155 -4.17 3.51 -10.94
C TYR A 155 -4.11 3.94 -12.41
N ARG A 156 -4.56 5.16 -12.71
CA ARG A 156 -4.52 5.71 -14.07
C ARG A 156 -3.10 5.77 -14.62
N ARG A 157 -2.14 6.26 -13.83
CA ARG A 157 -0.72 6.36 -14.23
C ARG A 157 -0.02 5.01 -14.38
N THR A 158 -0.48 4.00 -13.66
CA THR A 158 0.10 2.64 -13.70
C THR A 158 -0.62 1.70 -14.66
N GLY A 159 -1.51 2.22 -15.51
CA GLY A 159 -2.24 1.44 -16.52
C GLY A 159 -3.43 0.65 -15.99
N GLN A 160 -3.76 0.76 -14.70
CA GLN A 160 -4.91 0.12 -14.07
C GLN A 160 -6.19 0.93 -14.32
N HIS A 161 -6.47 1.22 -15.59
CA HIS A 161 -7.50 2.16 -16.02
C HIS A 161 -8.91 1.80 -15.56
N ALA A 162 -9.27 0.50 -15.55
CA ALA A 162 -10.58 0.05 -15.06
C ALA A 162 -10.79 0.43 -13.58
N LYS A 163 -9.82 0.11 -12.71
CA LYS A 163 -9.87 0.47 -11.28
C LYS A 163 -9.91 1.99 -11.07
N ALA A 164 -9.19 2.75 -11.88
CA ALA A 164 -9.26 4.21 -11.83
C ALA A 164 -10.67 4.72 -12.15
N ALA A 165 -11.29 4.20 -13.22
CA ALA A 165 -12.64 4.57 -13.63
C ALA A 165 -13.69 4.26 -12.55
N GLU A 166 -13.57 3.13 -11.86
CA GLU A 166 -14.44 2.77 -10.73
C GLU A 166 -14.36 3.80 -9.60
N ILE A 167 -13.16 4.17 -9.16
CA ILE A 167 -13.00 5.16 -8.08
C ILE A 167 -13.52 6.54 -8.50
N TYR A 168 -13.26 6.96 -9.74
CA TYR A 168 -13.78 8.22 -10.23
C TYR A 168 -15.32 8.22 -10.31
N ALA A 169 -15.95 7.09 -10.61
CA ALA A 169 -17.41 6.95 -10.56
C ALA A 169 -17.94 7.09 -9.12
N GLU A 170 -17.28 6.48 -8.13
CA GLU A 170 -17.62 6.66 -6.71
C GLU A 170 -17.48 8.13 -6.27
N LEU A 171 -16.38 8.78 -6.64
CA LEU A 171 -16.12 10.19 -6.34
C LEU A 171 -17.18 11.10 -6.96
N HIS A 172 -17.53 10.88 -8.22
CA HIS A 172 -18.58 11.64 -8.89
C HIS A 172 -19.96 11.44 -8.23
N LYS A 173 -20.27 10.22 -7.76
CA LYS A 173 -21.51 9.98 -7.02
C LYS A 173 -21.54 10.73 -5.68
N ALA A 174 -20.40 10.82 -4.99
CA ALA A 174 -20.28 11.51 -3.71
C ALA A 174 -20.29 13.05 -3.86
N ASP A 175 -19.67 13.55 -4.93
CA ASP A 175 -19.67 14.97 -5.29
C ASP A 175 -19.89 15.14 -6.80
N PRO A 176 -21.17 15.27 -7.23
CA PRO A 176 -21.49 15.42 -8.66
C PRO A 176 -21.03 16.76 -9.26
N SER A 177 -20.65 17.73 -8.43
CA SER A 177 -20.38 19.10 -8.87
C SER A 177 -18.98 19.28 -9.46
N ASP A 178 -18.01 18.48 -8.99
CA ASP A 178 -16.62 18.56 -9.41
C ASP A 178 -16.40 17.83 -10.77
N PRO A 179 -16.12 18.58 -11.86
CA PRO A 179 -15.89 17.98 -13.17
C PRO A 179 -14.61 17.14 -13.26
N ALA A 180 -13.68 17.25 -12.29
CA ALA A 180 -12.46 16.47 -12.28
C ALA A 180 -12.72 14.96 -12.18
N TRP A 181 -13.81 14.56 -11.52
CA TRP A 181 -14.19 13.14 -11.41
C TRP A 181 -14.69 12.59 -12.74
N VAL A 182 -15.51 13.36 -13.46
CA VAL A 182 -16.01 12.99 -14.78
C VAL A 182 -14.84 12.92 -15.77
N LEU A 183 -13.93 13.91 -15.74
CA LEU A 183 -12.73 13.93 -16.57
C LEU A 183 -11.81 12.73 -16.32
N GLY A 184 -11.54 12.43 -15.04
CA GLY A 184 -10.72 11.29 -14.64
C GLY A 184 -11.34 9.97 -15.09
N ARG A 185 -12.66 9.82 -14.97
CA ARG A 185 -13.40 8.64 -15.44
C ARG A 185 -13.38 8.53 -16.96
N ALA A 186 -13.69 9.60 -17.70
CA ALA A 186 -13.70 9.62 -19.16
C ALA A 186 -12.33 9.21 -19.73
N THR A 187 -11.26 9.84 -19.21
CA THR A 187 -9.88 9.51 -19.60
C THR A 187 -9.53 8.06 -19.30
N SER A 188 -9.93 7.55 -18.12
CA SER A 188 -9.63 6.17 -17.73
C SER A 188 -10.41 5.15 -18.58
N LEU A 189 -11.69 5.39 -18.87
CA LEU A 189 -12.49 4.51 -19.73
C LEU A 189 -12.00 4.51 -21.17
N ASP A 190 -11.55 5.66 -21.68
CA ASP A 190 -10.95 5.80 -23.00
C ASP A 190 -9.70 4.92 -23.14
N HIS A 191 -8.76 5.04 -22.19
CA HIS A 191 -7.56 4.19 -22.16
C HIS A 191 -7.85 2.71 -21.88
N HIS A 192 -8.92 2.41 -21.15
CA HIS A 192 -9.34 1.02 -20.93
C HIS A 192 -9.93 0.38 -22.19
N GLY A 193 -10.46 1.18 -23.12
CA GLY A 193 -11.14 0.73 -24.33
C GLY A 193 -12.67 0.70 -24.23
N SER A 194 -13.26 1.20 -23.13
CA SER A 194 -14.72 1.37 -22.96
C SER A 194 -15.22 2.57 -23.77
N ARG A 195 -15.11 2.48 -25.11
CA ARG A 195 -15.28 3.60 -26.04
C ARG A 195 -16.63 4.30 -25.92
N GLN A 196 -17.71 3.52 -25.81
CA GLN A 196 -19.05 4.09 -25.72
C GLN A 196 -19.23 4.94 -24.47
N GLU A 197 -18.92 4.38 -23.29
CA GLU A 197 -19.02 5.11 -22.02
C GLU A 197 -18.06 6.31 -21.98
N ALA A 198 -16.84 6.16 -22.51
CA ALA A 198 -15.88 7.26 -22.59
C ALA A 198 -16.43 8.41 -23.43
N ARG A 199 -17.02 8.12 -24.59
CA ARG A 199 -17.62 9.12 -25.48
C ARG A 199 -18.79 9.83 -24.80
N GLU A 200 -19.67 9.10 -24.13
CA GLU A 200 -20.80 9.68 -23.40
C GLU A 200 -20.32 10.65 -22.32
N LEU A 201 -19.29 10.28 -21.55
CA LEU A 201 -18.73 11.17 -20.52
C LEU A 201 -18.01 12.39 -21.12
N TRP A 202 -17.25 12.21 -22.20
CA TRP A 202 -16.64 13.35 -22.90
C TRP A 202 -17.69 14.31 -23.44
N SER A 203 -18.77 13.80 -24.06
CA SER A 203 -19.89 14.63 -24.50
C SER A 203 -20.53 15.39 -23.35
N SER A 204 -20.77 14.74 -22.20
CA SER A 204 -21.34 15.41 -21.02
C SER A 204 -20.44 16.52 -20.46
N LEU A 205 -19.11 16.39 -20.58
CA LEU A 205 -18.15 17.42 -20.19
C LEU A 205 -18.21 18.63 -21.12
N LEU A 206 -18.43 18.42 -22.42
CA LEU A 206 -18.49 19.50 -23.42
C LEU A 206 -19.75 20.36 -23.32
N GLU A 207 -20.84 19.80 -22.76
CA GLU A 207 -22.08 20.52 -22.46
C GLU A 207 -21.93 21.56 -21.35
N ARG A 208 -20.83 21.50 -20.58
CA ARG A 208 -20.55 22.47 -19.52
C ARG A 208 -19.95 23.75 -20.10
N ASP A 209 -20.45 24.89 -19.66
CA ASP A 209 -19.90 26.20 -20.05
C ASP A 209 -18.57 26.53 -19.35
N ASP A 210 -18.36 25.99 -18.15
CA ASP A 210 -17.26 26.32 -17.24
C ASP A 210 -16.01 25.42 -17.39
N ILE A 211 -15.99 24.54 -18.38
CA ILE A 211 -14.86 23.62 -18.57
C ILE A 211 -13.65 24.33 -19.20
N ASP A 212 -12.46 23.97 -18.74
CA ASP A 212 -11.19 24.50 -19.25
C ASP A 212 -11.08 24.33 -20.80
N PRO A 213 -10.65 25.35 -21.55
CA PRO A 213 -10.55 25.28 -23.01
C PRO A 213 -9.65 24.15 -23.54
N GLN A 214 -8.58 23.78 -22.83
CA GLN A 214 -7.72 22.66 -23.23
C GLN A 214 -8.47 21.34 -23.08
N ILE A 215 -9.22 21.18 -21.98
CA ILE A 215 -10.07 20.00 -21.77
C ILE A 215 -11.16 19.94 -22.84
N ARG A 216 -11.76 21.09 -23.20
CA ARG A 216 -12.76 21.17 -24.27
C ARG A 216 -12.20 20.68 -25.61
N ASN A 217 -11.09 21.27 -26.06
CA ASN A 217 -10.46 20.90 -27.34
C ASN A 217 -10.11 19.40 -27.37
N TYR A 218 -9.49 18.90 -26.29
CA TYR A 218 -9.17 17.47 -26.18
C TYR A 218 -10.44 16.59 -26.20
N GLY A 219 -11.48 16.99 -25.49
CA GLY A 219 -12.76 16.28 -25.47
C GLY A 219 -13.43 16.19 -26.84
N GLU A 220 -13.40 17.27 -27.63
CA GLU A 220 -13.94 17.30 -29.01
C GLU A 220 -13.20 16.32 -29.93
N ASP A 221 -11.87 16.32 -29.87
CA ASP A 221 -11.03 15.38 -30.61
C ASP A 221 -11.33 13.93 -30.21
N ARG A 222 -11.49 13.66 -28.90
CA ARG A 222 -11.80 12.31 -28.40
C ARG A 222 -13.19 11.85 -28.80
N VAL A 223 -14.22 12.69 -28.70
CA VAL A 223 -15.59 12.35 -29.13
C VAL A 223 -15.60 11.96 -30.61
N THR A 224 -14.90 12.70 -31.46
CA THR A 224 -14.77 12.41 -32.89
C THR A 224 -14.05 11.07 -33.12
N ALA A 225 -12.87 10.88 -32.52
CA ALA A 225 -12.09 9.66 -32.67
C ALA A 225 -12.83 8.40 -32.17
N LEU A 226 -13.62 8.53 -31.10
CA LEU A 226 -14.39 7.41 -30.54
C LEU A 226 -15.62 7.06 -31.39
N ARG A 227 -16.15 7.99 -32.20
CA ARG A 227 -17.27 7.76 -33.12
C ARG A 227 -16.86 6.94 -34.34
N ASP A 228 -15.71 7.24 -34.93
CA ASP A 228 -15.34 6.73 -36.26
C ASP A 228 -14.88 5.26 -36.26
N THR A 229 -14.65 4.69 -35.09
CA THR A 229 -14.27 3.27 -34.95
C THR A 229 -15.43 2.27 -35.00
N GLN A 230 -16.66 2.76 -35.20
CA GLN A 230 -17.88 1.96 -35.28
C GLN A 230 -18.36 1.70 -36.71
N ILE A 231 -17.63 2.20 -37.72
CA ILE A 231 -17.89 1.86 -39.13
C ILE A 231 -17.16 0.53 -39.40
N PRO A 232 -17.88 -0.61 -39.54
CA PRO A 232 -17.26 -1.79 -40.10
C PRO A 232 -16.85 -1.39 -41.51
N TYR A 233 -15.60 -1.68 -41.91
CA TYR A 233 -15.26 -1.71 -43.33
C TYR A 233 -16.14 -2.79 -43.98
N GLY A 234 -17.32 -2.37 -44.45
CA GLY A 234 -18.17 -3.15 -45.31
C GLY A 234 -17.59 -3.07 -46.72
N GLY A 235 -16.93 -4.16 -47.12
CA GLY A 235 -16.60 -4.51 -48.49
C GLY A 235 -16.78 -6.00 -48.65
#